data_AF-A0A409VUV9-F1
#
_entry.id   AF-A0A409VUV9-F1
#
_cell.length_a   1.000
_cell.length_b   1.000
_cell.length_c   1.000
_cell.angle_alpha   90.00
_cell.angle_beta   90.00
_cell.angle_gamma   90.00
#
_symmetry.space_group_name_H-M   'P 1'
#
loop_
_entity.id
_entity.type
_entity.pdbx_description
1 polymer ?
#
loop_
_entity_poly.entity_id
_entity_poly.type
_entity_poly.pdbx_seq_one_letter_code
_entity_poly.pdbx_strand_id
1 'polypeptide(L)'
;MDAQAIQAAQRQLQSLIDGLFRVQLVTSFDLIAISIYMFDWLATFEMEVELVWKSNWNFMKVLFLLQRYLPFVDSTGLILYIKFGSNLNTVTCKRLYTASGYMMATGTALAELILTLRVWAVWHRDRKLMVLLPMLYVGCWAPIMYFMYRFLTSLQFVTLPGSLHYVLGTDCFIVEADRIFAMVWVMLMVLQACILILMLIPGYHAYRAGGDSALYNTIYRDGSIYYLYLFALSTINIIVIRVLPHGYENLFTGIERCVHSMLSSRVLLHIRSHARRQEFGAPHWADGVTDLPFSEDSDPSSSSARFDTVSGQSYRSIVIQRTQVTSEKVI
;
A
#
# COMPACT_ATOMS: atom_id res chain seq x y z
N MET A 1 40.45 24.44 -35.23
CA MET A 1 39.56 23.84 -34.21
C MET A 1 40.24 22.59 -33.72
N ASP A 2 40.80 22.65 -32.51
CA ASP A 2 41.66 21.59 -31.98
C ASP A 2 40.86 20.31 -31.76
N ALA A 3 41.44 19.16 -32.10
CA ALA A 3 40.82 17.85 -31.93
C ALA A 3 40.32 17.60 -30.50
N GLN A 4 40.97 18.24 -29.50
CA GLN A 4 40.54 18.25 -28.10
C GLN A 4 39.21 18.98 -27.88
N ALA A 5 38.97 20.10 -28.56
CA ALA A 5 37.72 20.84 -28.47
C ALA A 5 36.54 20.06 -29.10
N ILE A 6 36.80 19.34 -30.20
CA ILE A 6 35.81 18.46 -30.84
C ILE A 6 35.49 17.27 -29.93
N GLN A 7 36.49 16.63 -29.33
CA GLN A 7 36.26 15.55 -28.36
C GLN A 7 35.52 16.02 -27.10
N ALA A 8 35.84 17.21 -26.59
CA ALA A 8 35.14 17.79 -25.46
C ALA A 8 33.66 18.06 -25.79
N ALA A 9 33.38 18.64 -26.97
CA ALA A 9 32.02 18.87 -27.45
C ALA A 9 31.24 17.56 -27.65
N GLN A 10 31.88 16.52 -28.20
CA GLN A 10 31.26 15.20 -28.36
C GLN A 10 30.90 14.55 -27.02
N ARG A 11 31.78 14.66 -26.01
CA ARG A 11 31.49 14.13 -24.66
C ARG A 11 30.34 14.88 -23.99
N GLN A 12 30.30 16.21 -24.11
CA GLN A 12 29.20 17.01 -23.60
C GLN A 12 27.87 16.62 -24.26
N LEU A 13 27.87 16.46 -25.59
CA LEU A 13 26.69 16.04 -26.33
C LEU A 13 26.21 14.64 -25.91
N GLN A 14 27.11 13.66 -25.75
CA GLN A 14 26.75 12.32 -25.27
C GLN A 14 26.12 12.37 -23.88
N SER A 15 26.72 13.12 -22.94
CA SER A 15 26.16 13.26 -21.58
C SER A 15 24.77 13.89 -21.58
N LEU A 16 24.51 14.82 -22.50
CA LEU A 16 23.20 15.44 -22.66
C LEU A 16 22.17 14.44 -23.21
N ILE A 17 22.54 13.63 -24.21
CA ILE A 17 21.68 12.59 -24.80
C ILE A 17 21.32 11.52 -23.75
N ASP A 18 22.30 11.05 -22.98
CA ASP A 18 22.07 10.07 -21.92
C ASP A 18 21.15 10.63 -20.83
N GLY A 19 21.34 11.91 -20.46
CA GLY A 19 20.47 12.62 -19.54
C GLY A 19 19.03 12.75 -20.04
N LEU A 20 18.85 13.07 -21.32
CA LEU A 20 17.54 13.15 -21.98
C LEU A 20 16.82 11.80 -21.96
N PHE A 21 17.51 10.73 -22.38
CA PHE A 21 16.94 9.39 -22.40
C PHE A 21 16.48 8.95 -21.00
N ARG A 22 17.31 9.23 -19.99
CA ARG A 22 16.98 8.96 -18.59
C ARG A 22 15.72 9.69 -18.12
N VAL A 23 15.61 10.99 -18.39
CA VAL A 23 14.43 11.79 -18.01
C VAL A 23 13.17 11.28 -18.71
N GLN A 24 13.27 10.99 -20.01
CA GLN A 24 12.15 10.46 -20.79
C GLN A 24 11.70 9.09 -20.26
N LEU A 25 12.65 8.21 -19.94
CA LEU A 25 12.34 6.89 -19.38
C LEU A 25 11.64 7.00 -18.02
N VAL A 26 12.20 7.75 -17.07
CA VAL A 26 11.59 7.92 -15.73
C VAL A 26 10.20 8.54 -15.85
N THR A 27 10.04 9.59 -16.67
CA THR A 27 8.74 10.23 -16.90
C THR A 27 7.73 9.27 -17.51
N SER A 28 8.15 8.42 -18.44
CA SER A 28 7.26 7.43 -19.05
C SER A 28 6.79 6.39 -18.03
N PHE A 29 7.68 5.93 -17.15
CA PHE A 29 7.33 5.00 -16.07
C PHE A 29 6.40 5.64 -15.03
N ASP A 30 6.63 6.91 -14.68
CA ASP A 30 5.73 7.68 -13.82
C ASP A 30 4.32 7.81 -14.43
N LEU A 31 4.23 8.10 -15.73
CA LEU A 31 2.95 8.15 -16.45
C LEU A 31 2.24 6.80 -16.51
N ILE A 32 2.99 5.70 -16.71
CA ILE A 32 2.45 4.33 -16.65
C ILE A 32 1.90 4.04 -15.25
N ALA A 33 2.65 4.38 -14.20
CA ALA A 33 2.23 4.19 -12.82
C ALA A 33 0.91 4.92 -12.51
N ILE A 34 0.83 6.21 -12.90
CA ILE A 34 -0.37 7.03 -12.71
C ILE A 34 -1.55 6.47 -13.51
N SER A 35 -1.33 6.07 -14.77
CA SER A 35 -2.39 5.54 -15.64
C SER A 35 -2.98 4.24 -15.09
N ILE A 36 -2.12 3.32 -14.63
CA ILE A 36 -2.55 2.06 -14.03
C ILE A 36 -3.32 2.31 -12.73
N TYR A 37 -2.85 3.25 -11.90
CA TYR A 37 -3.55 3.65 -10.68
C TYR A 37 -4.93 4.27 -10.97
N MET A 38 -5.02 5.17 -11.94
CA MET A 38 -6.29 5.79 -12.35
C MET A 38 -7.28 4.75 -12.86
N PHE A 39 -6.80 3.81 -13.68
CA PHE A 39 -7.61 2.70 -14.17
C PHE A 39 -8.12 1.82 -13.02
N ASP A 40 -7.26 1.47 -12.07
CA ASP A 40 -7.63 0.70 -10.88
C ASP A 40 -8.68 1.41 -10.04
N TRP A 41 -8.49 2.72 -9.83
CA TRP A 41 -9.42 3.54 -9.08
C TRP A 41 -10.80 3.56 -9.74
N LEU A 42 -10.88 3.84 -11.04
CA LEU A 42 -12.14 3.80 -11.79
C LEU A 42 -12.80 2.41 -11.73
N ALA A 43 -12.02 1.34 -11.92
CA ALA A 43 -12.53 -0.03 -11.95
C ALA A 43 -13.07 -0.52 -10.60
N THR A 44 -12.66 0.07 -9.49
CA THR A 44 -13.06 -0.35 -8.13
C THR A 44 -13.92 0.69 -7.42
N PHE A 45 -14.18 1.84 -8.04
CA PHE A 45 -14.93 2.95 -7.46
C PHE A 45 -16.35 2.55 -7.04
N GLU A 46 -17.06 1.77 -7.85
CA GLU A 46 -18.41 1.28 -7.50
C GLU A 46 -18.40 0.48 -6.19
N MET A 47 -17.49 -0.49 -6.08
CA MET A 47 -17.31 -1.27 -4.86
C MET A 47 -16.90 -0.40 -3.67
N GLU A 48 -16.08 0.62 -3.91
CA GLU A 48 -15.67 1.56 -2.87
C GLU A 48 -16.86 2.35 -2.30
N VAL A 49 -17.70 2.92 -3.16
CA VAL A 49 -18.89 3.66 -2.76
C VAL A 49 -19.83 2.77 -1.94
N GLU A 50 -20.01 1.53 -2.35
CA GLU A 50 -20.89 0.62 -1.63
C GLU A 50 -20.33 0.11 -0.29
N LEU A 51 -19.04 -0.22 -0.22
CA LEU A 51 -18.44 -0.92 0.93
C LEU A 51 -17.73 0.00 1.92
N VAL A 52 -17.36 1.20 1.50
CA VAL A 52 -16.57 2.14 2.30
C VAL A 52 -17.37 3.41 2.57
N TRP A 53 -17.94 4.04 1.55
CA TRP A 53 -18.60 5.34 1.72
C TRP A 53 -19.87 5.23 2.56
N LYS A 54 -20.72 4.24 2.28
CA LYS A 54 -21.95 3.96 3.03
C LYS A 54 -21.73 3.38 4.44
N SER A 55 -20.52 2.90 4.74
CA SER A 55 -20.16 2.35 6.05
C SER A 55 -19.95 3.48 7.08
N ASN A 56 -20.18 3.20 8.37
CA ASN A 56 -19.94 4.14 9.46
C ASN A 56 -18.47 4.63 9.51
N TRP A 57 -18.26 5.78 10.13
CA TRP A 57 -16.91 6.29 10.34
C TRP A 57 -16.16 5.46 11.38
N ASN A 58 -15.02 4.90 10.99
CA ASN A 58 -14.11 4.17 11.87
C ASN A 58 -12.66 4.42 11.46
N PHE A 59 -11.73 4.03 12.33
CA PHE A 59 -10.29 4.20 12.11
C PHE A 59 -9.82 3.60 10.76
N MET A 60 -10.28 2.40 10.43
CA MET A 60 -9.90 1.72 9.18
C MET A 60 -10.41 2.43 7.92
N LYS A 61 -11.59 3.05 7.98
CA LYS A 61 -12.14 3.88 6.90
C LYS A 61 -11.26 5.10 6.66
N VAL A 62 -10.81 5.78 7.72
CA VAL A 62 -9.91 6.93 7.61
C VAL A 62 -8.58 6.51 6.99
N LEU A 63 -7.96 5.43 7.49
CA LEU A 63 -6.70 4.91 6.94
C LEU A 63 -6.84 4.55 5.47
N PHE A 64 -7.91 3.84 5.12
CA PHE A 64 -8.21 3.46 3.73
C PHE A 64 -8.31 4.69 2.84
N LEU A 65 -9.12 5.69 3.20
CA LEU A 65 -9.33 6.89 2.39
C LEU A 65 -8.03 7.69 2.23
N LEU A 66 -7.26 7.88 3.31
CA LEU A 66 -5.99 8.61 3.24
C LEU A 66 -5.00 7.92 2.28
N GLN A 67 -4.73 6.63 2.47
CA GLN A 67 -3.77 5.93 1.61
C GLN A 67 -4.27 5.75 0.17
N ARG A 68 -5.59 5.65 -0.03
CA ARG A 68 -6.22 5.48 -1.35
C ARG A 68 -6.08 6.74 -2.17
N TYR A 69 -6.28 7.91 -1.57
CA TYR A 69 -6.34 9.19 -2.28
C TYR A 69 -5.02 9.97 -2.30
N LEU A 70 -4.05 9.63 -1.44
CA LEU A 70 -2.71 10.25 -1.47
C LEU A 70 -2.02 10.20 -2.85
N PRO A 71 -2.10 9.10 -3.65
CA PRO A 71 -1.51 9.07 -4.99
C PRO A 71 -2.04 10.11 -5.98
N PHE A 72 -3.27 10.62 -5.80
CA PHE A 72 -3.75 11.74 -6.60
C PHE A 72 -2.98 13.03 -6.31
N VAL A 73 -2.54 13.22 -5.06
CA VAL A 73 -1.82 14.43 -4.65
C VAL A 73 -0.33 14.28 -4.96
N ASP A 74 0.28 13.16 -4.53
CA ASP A 74 1.73 12.95 -4.67
C ASP A 74 2.14 12.64 -6.13
N SER A 75 1.58 11.61 -6.75
CA SER A 75 1.92 11.19 -8.12
C SER A 75 1.21 12.02 -9.18
N THR A 76 -0.12 12.10 -9.15
CA THR A 76 -0.85 12.84 -10.21
C THR A 76 -0.66 14.35 -10.10
N GLY A 77 -0.69 14.91 -8.90
CA GLY A 77 -0.51 16.35 -8.69
C GLY A 77 0.95 16.78 -8.78
N LEU A 78 1.76 16.40 -7.79
CA LEU A 78 3.11 16.92 -7.63
C LEU A 78 4.08 16.37 -8.69
N ILE A 79 4.10 15.05 -8.96
CA ILE A 79 5.03 14.50 -9.96
C ILE A 79 4.70 15.06 -11.36
N LEU A 80 3.43 15.08 -11.80
CA LEU A 80 3.12 15.69 -13.11
C LEU A 80 3.49 17.18 -13.17
N TYR A 81 3.29 17.93 -12.08
CA TYR A 81 3.71 19.33 -12.02
C TYR A 81 5.24 19.48 -12.08
N ILE A 82 6.01 18.60 -11.45
CA ILE A 82 7.48 18.57 -11.58
C ILE A 82 7.90 18.23 -13.01
N LYS A 83 7.22 17.27 -13.64
CA LYS A 83 7.59 16.80 -14.99
C LYS A 83 7.23 17.78 -16.07
N PHE A 84 6.06 18.41 -16.03
CA PHE A 84 5.53 19.26 -17.12
C PHE A 84 5.38 20.74 -16.74
N GLY A 85 5.69 21.11 -15.49
CA GLY A 85 5.67 22.50 -15.06
C GLY A 85 6.78 23.31 -15.72
N SER A 86 6.48 24.59 -15.99
CA SER A 86 7.42 25.55 -16.57
C SER A 86 7.78 26.65 -15.58
N ASN A 87 8.94 27.28 -15.82
CA ASN A 87 9.52 28.35 -15.00
C ASN A 87 9.84 27.90 -13.56
N LEU A 88 10.24 26.65 -13.38
CA LEU A 88 10.66 26.14 -12.08
C LEU A 88 12.14 26.49 -11.83
N ASN A 89 12.42 27.01 -10.64
CA ASN A 89 13.80 27.22 -10.18
C ASN A 89 14.30 25.99 -9.38
N THR A 90 15.61 25.89 -9.17
CA THR A 90 16.23 24.76 -8.45
C THR A 90 15.70 24.57 -7.03
N VAL A 91 15.39 25.66 -6.34
CA VAL A 91 14.84 25.66 -4.97
C VAL A 91 13.42 25.08 -4.95
N THR A 92 12.58 25.49 -5.90
CA THR A 92 11.21 25.00 -6.09
C THR A 92 11.22 23.54 -6.48
N CYS A 93 12.09 23.11 -7.40
CA CYS A 93 12.29 21.69 -7.73
C CYS A 93 12.62 20.88 -6.47
N LYS A 94 13.59 21.35 -5.67
CA LYS A 94 13.97 20.68 -4.42
C LYS A 94 12.81 20.59 -3.43
N ARG A 95 12.03 21.66 -3.26
CA ARG A 95 10.85 21.68 -2.38
C ARG A 95 9.76 20.72 -2.86
N LEU A 96 9.47 20.71 -4.15
CA LEU A 96 8.45 19.84 -4.74
C LEU A 96 8.83 18.36 -4.63
N TYR A 97 10.08 17.99 -4.96
CA TYR A 97 10.57 16.63 -4.78
C TYR A 97 10.59 16.21 -3.31
N THR A 98 10.97 17.12 -2.40
CA THR A 98 10.93 16.85 -0.96
C THR A 98 9.50 16.61 -0.48
N ALA A 99 8.55 17.46 -0.88
CA ALA A 99 7.15 17.32 -0.54
C ALA A 99 6.55 16.01 -1.10
N SER A 100 6.78 15.74 -2.39
CA SER A 100 6.34 14.50 -3.05
C SER A 100 6.94 13.27 -2.36
N GLY A 101 8.24 13.27 -2.09
CA GLY A 101 8.91 12.16 -1.41
C GLY A 101 8.34 11.85 -0.03
N TYR A 102 8.09 12.86 0.82
CA TYR A 102 7.47 12.63 2.13
C TYR A 102 6.00 12.21 2.03
N MET A 103 5.24 12.74 1.07
CA MET A 103 3.86 12.32 0.84
C MET A 103 3.78 10.86 0.36
N MET A 104 4.65 10.46 -0.58
CA MET A 104 4.77 9.08 -1.04
C MET A 104 5.14 8.16 0.12
N ALA A 105 6.14 8.53 0.92
CA ALA A 105 6.55 7.76 2.09
C ALA A 105 5.42 7.62 3.11
N THR A 106 4.69 8.70 3.40
CA THR A 106 3.55 8.70 4.32
C THR A 106 2.43 7.80 3.81
N GLY A 107 2.08 7.89 2.51
CA GLY A 107 1.04 7.06 1.95
C GLY A 107 1.42 5.58 1.89
N THR A 108 2.69 5.26 1.65
CA THR A 108 3.21 3.88 1.74
C THR A 108 3.18 3.40 3.19
N ALA A 109 3.48 4.26 4.17
CA ALA A 109 3.36 3.93 5.59
C ALA A 109 1.93 3.57 5.98
N LEU A 110 0.96 4.39 5.58
CA LEU A 110 -0.45 4.11 5.85
C LEU A 110 -0.92 2.79 5.19
N ALA A 111 -0.46 2.50 3.97
CA ALA A 111 -0.76 1.23 3.32
C ALA A 111 -0.13 0.03 4.05
N GLU A 112 1.13 0.11 4.45
CA GLU A 112 1.81 -0.92 5.25
C GLU A 112 1.18 -1.09 6.64
N LEU A 113 0.67 -0.02 7.24
CA LEU A 113 -0.04 -0.09 8.51
C LEU A 113 -1.33 -0.90 8.37
N ILE A 114 -2.12 -0.68 7.31
CA ILE A 114 -3.29 -1.51 7.00
C ILE A 114 -2.91 -2.98 6.88
N LEU A 115 -1.86 -3.26 6.12
CA LEU A 115 -1.34 -4.61 5.91
C LEU A 115 -0.87 -5.26 7.22
N THR A 116 -0.25 -4.48 8.11
CA THR A 116 0.21 -4.91 9.45
C THR A 116 -0.97 -5.21 10.38
N LEU A 117 -1.97 -4.33 10.41
CA LEU A 117 -3.19 -4.55 11.22
C LEU A 117 -3.97 -5.77 10.76
N ARG A 118 -3.93 -6.08 9.46
CA ARG A 118 -4.52 -7.31 8.93
C ARG A 118 -3.86 -8.56 9.52
N VAL A 119 -2.54 -8.59 9.68
CA VAL A 119 -1.84 -9.71 10.33
C VAL A 119 -2.35 -9.91 11.75
N TRP A 120 -2.49 -8.82 12.51
CA TRP A 120 -3.00 -8.88 13.87
C TRP A 120 -4.42 -9.46 13.94
N ALA A 121 -5.29 -9.07 13.00
CA ALA A 121 -6.65 -9.60 12.92
C ALA A 121 -6.69 -11.10 12.57
N VAL A 122 -5.85 -11.54 11.63
CA VAL A 122 -5.75 -12.96 11.21
C VAL A 122 -5.26 -13.85 12.36
N TRP A 123 -4.39 -13.34 13.21
CA TRP A 123 -3.93 -14.03 14.42
C TRP A 123 -4.89 -13.92 15.61
N HIS A 124 -6.19 -13.73 15.34
CA HIS A 124 -7.25 -13.63 16.35
C HIS A 124 -6.93 -12.63 17.47
N ARG A 125 -6.26 -11.52 17.13
CA ARG A 125 -5.88 -10.44 18.07
C ARG A 125 -5.01 -10.92 19.25
N ASP A 126 -4.06 -11.82 19.00
CA ASP A 126 -3.09 -12.26 20.02
C ASP A 126 -2.39 -11.06 20.69
N ARG A 127 -2.37 -11.06 22.03
CA ARG A 127 -1.76 -10.00 22.86
C ARG A 127 -0.25 -9.87 22.64
N LYS A 128 0.44 -10.94 22.25
CA LYS A 128 1.88 -10.88 21.93
C LYS A 128 2.11 -10.04 20.68
N LEU A 129 1.26 -10.21 19.67
CA LEU A 129 1.36 -9.46 18.41
C LEU A 129 0.95 -8.00 18.55
N MET A 130 0.09 -7.67 19.52
CA MET A 130 -0.24 -6.28 19.88
C MET A 130 1.00 -5.48 20.26
N VAL A 131 2.01 -6.11 20.87
CA VAL A 131 3.28 -5.46 21.25
C VAL A 131 4.34 -5.62 20.14
N LEU A 132 4.45 -6.81 19.55
CA LEU A 132 5.46 -7.11 18.54
C LEU A 132 5.29 -6.30 17.24
N LEU A 133 4.06 -6.18 16.73
CA LEU A 133 3.82 -5.53 15.43
C LEU A 133 4.12 -4.03 15.44
N PRO A 134 3.70 -3.24 16.45
CA PRO A 134 4.11 -1.83 16.53
C PRO A 134 5.62 -1.66 16.69
N MET A 135 6.29 -2.51 17.48
CA MET A 135 7.75 -2.48 17.62
C MET A 135 8.45 -2.73 16.29
N LEU A 136 8.01 -3.75 15.54
CA LEU A 136 8.54 -4.06 14.21
C LEU A 136 8.27 -2.90 13.23
N TYR A 137 7.05 -2.38 13.22
CA TYR A 137 6.64 -1.30 12.34
C TYR A 137 7.48 -0.03 12.58
N VAL A 138 7.60 0.42 13.84
CA VAL A 138 8.41 1.59 14.20
C VAL A 138 9.89 1.31 13.94
N GLY A 139 10.37 0.10 14.26
CA GLY A 139 11.76 -0.32 14.03
C GLY A 139 12.17 -0.30 12.55
N CYS A 140 11.24 -0.51 11.62
CA CYS A 140 11.48 -0.39 10.18
C CYS A 140 11.22 1.04 9.66
N TRP A 141 10.15 1.71 10.10
CA TRP A 141 9.79 3.04 9.58
C TRP A 141 10.69 4.17 10.06
N ALA A 142 11.23 4.11 11.28
CA ALA A 142 12.19 5.09 11.78
C ALA A 142 13.46 5.18 10.91
N PRO A 143 14.18 4.08 10.61
CA PRO A 143 15.33 4.12 9.71
C PRO A 143 14.93 4.47 8.26
N ILE A 144 13.74 4.07 7.79
CA ILE A 144 13.24 4.49 6.48
C ILE A 144 13.15 6.02 6.39
N MET A 145 12.55 6.68 7.38
CA MET A 145 12.46 8.15 7.40
C MET A 145 13.83 8.81 7.42
N TYR A 146 14.79 8.25 8.18
CA TYR A 146 16.17 8.74 8.21
C TYR A 146 16.86 8.62 6.85
N PHE A 147 16.79 7.45 6.19
CA PHE A 147 17.38 7.25 4.88
C PHE A 147 16.70 8.09 3.80
N MET A 148 15.38 8.28 3.90
CA MET A 148 14.63 9.15 3.01
C MET A 148 15.07 10.61 3.16
N TYR A 149 15.25 11.10 4.40
CA TYR A 149 15.80 12.42 4.66
C TYR A 149 17.20 12.59 4.06
N ARG A 150 18.09 11.61 4.25
CA ARG A 150 19.44 11.60 3.68
C ARG A 150 19.43 11.63 2.15
N PHE A 151 18.56 10.85 1.53
CA PHE A 151 18.38 10.84 0.09
C PHE A 151 17.88 12.20 -0.43
N LEU A 152 16.77 12.73 0.12
CA LEU A 152 16.18 13.99 -0.32
C LEU A 152 17.12 15.19 -0.14
N THR A 153 17.94 15.18 0.91
CA THR A 153 18.95 16.23 1.14
C THR A 153 20.12 16.14 0.15
N SER A 154 20.49 14.93 -0.28
CA SER A 154 21.54 14.67 -1.27
C SER A 154 21.18 15.08 -2.70
N LEU A 155 19.88 15.22 -3.02
CA LEU A 155 19.44 15.58 -4.37
C LEU A 155 19.97 16.96 -4.80
N GLN A 156 20.69 16.96 -5.92
CA GLN A 156 21.14 18.16 -6.59
C GLN A 156 20.41 18.37 -7.91
N PHE A 157 19.93 19.61 -8.11
CA PHE A 157 19.15 19.99 -9.27
C PHE A 157 19.87 21.05 -10.08
N VAL A 158 19.80 20.92 -11.41
CA VAL A 158 20.17 21.96 -12.36
C VAL A 158 18.93 22.31 -13.16
N THR A 159 18.66 23.61 -13.28
CA THR A 159 17.63 24.15 -14.18
C THR A 159 18.29 24.51 -15.49
N LEU A 160 17.78 23.97 -16.59
CA LEU A 160 18.25 24.35 -17.92
C LEU A 160 17.62 25.69 -18.36
N PRO A 161 18.27 26.44 -19.26
CA PRO A 161 17.69 27.65 -19.84
C PRO A 161 16.33 27.35 -20.46
N GLY A 162 15.36 28.27 -20.37
CA GLY A 162 14.00 28.07 -20.90
C GLY A 162 13.94 27.78 -22.41
N SER A 163 14.99 28.12 -23.15
CA SER A 163 15.16 27.72 -24.55
C SER A 163 15.42 26.22 -24.75
N LEU A 164 15.69 25.42 -23.72
CA LEU A 164 15.76 23.95 -23.83
C LEU A 164 14.52 23.25 -23.25
N HIS A 165 13.57 24.00 -22.70
CA HIS A 165 12.34 23.46 -22.14
C HIS A 165 11.53 22.68 -23.19
N TYR A 166 11.48 23.19 -24.44
CA TYR A 166 10.78 22.51 -25.54
C TYR A 166 11.40 21.16 -25.95
N VAL A 167 12.67 20.92 -25.60
CA VAL A 167 13.38 19.66 -25.92
C VAL A 167 13.31 18.68 -24.76
N LEU A 168 13.45 19.15 -23.52
CA LEU A 168 13.54 18.30 -22.33
C LEU A 168 12.19 18.01 -21.67
N GLY A 169 11.20 18.89 -21.88
CA GLY A 169 9.87 18.77 -21.29
C GLY A 169 9.79 19.05 -19.78
N THR A 170 10.92 19.19 -19.06
CA THR A 170 11.00 19.48 -17.62
C THR A 170 12.11 20.48 -17.30
N ASP A 171 11.86 21.32 -16.30
CA ASP A 171 12.86 22.26 -15.75
C ASP A 171 13.69 21.65 -14.61
N CYS A 172 13.27 20.52 -14.04
CA CYS A 172 13.90 19.92 -12.87
C CYS A 172 14.77 18.72 -13.25
N PHE A 173 16.06 18.95 -13.52
CA PHE A 173 17.01 17.89 -13.85
C PHE A 173 17.84 17.44 -12.64
N ILE A 174 17.77 16.15 -12.29
CA ILE A 174 18.56 15.55 -11.21
C ILE A 174 19.98 15.25 -11.72
N VAL A 175 20.98 15.88 -11.14
CA VAL A 175 22.40 15.66 -11.53
C VAL A 175 23.06 14.61 -10.64
N GLU A 176 22.77 14.66 -9.35
CA GLU A 176 23.40 13.79 -8.36
C GLU A 176 22.35 13.30 -7.36
N ALA A 177 22.43 12.01 -7.04
CA ALA A 177 21.57 11.32 -6.08
C ALA A 177 22.38 10.23 -5.37
N ASP A 178 22.28 10.17 -4.05
CA ASP A 178 22.96 9.16 -3.24
C ASP A 178 22.24 7.80 -3.35
N ARG A 179 23.01 6.72 -3.56
CA ARG A 179 22.51 5.34 -3.61
C ARG A 179 22.05 4.84 -2.24
N ILE A 180 22.20 5.64 -1.19
CA ILE A 180 21.61 5.38 0.13
C ILE A 180 20.09 5.13 0.07
N PHE A 181 19.41 5.61 -0.99
CA PHE A 181 18.00 5.32 -1.23
C PHE A 181 17.68 3.82 -1.33
N ALA A 182 18.65 2.98 -1.75
CA ALA A 182 18.47 1.52 -1.73
C ALA A 182 18.12 0.99 -0.33
N MET A 183 18.61 1.63 0.73
CA MET A 183 18.34 1.21 2.11
C MET A 183 16.87 1.39 2.51
N VAL A 184 16.16 2.37 1.92
CA VAL A 184 14.71 2.54 2.12
C VAL A 184 13.98 1.27 1.67
N TRP A 185 14.28 0.80 0.46
CA TRP A 185 13.67 -0.40 -0.11
C TRP A 185 14.09 -1.68 0.61
N VAL A 186 15.34 -1.77 1.09
CA VAL A 186 15.79 -2.91 1.91
C VAL A 186 14.97 -3.00 3.20
N MET A 187 14.78 -1.89 3.92
CA MET A 187 14.00 -1.88 5.16
C MET A 187 12.52 -2.18 4.91
N LEU A 188 11.97 -1.68 3.79
CA LEU A 188 10.60 -1.98 3.39
C LEU A 188 10.43 -3.47 3.04
N MET A 189 11.38 -4.04 2.30
CA MET A 189 11.41 -5.46 1.95
C MET A 189 11.51 -6.35 3.21
N VAL A 190 12.27 -5.94 4.23
CA VAL A 190 12.34 -6.65 5.52
C VAL A 190 10.96 -6.66 6.20
N LEU A 191 10.29 -5.51 6.28
CA LEU A 191 8.93 -5.44 6.85
C LEU A 191 7.95 -6.33 6.08
N GLN A 192 7.95 -6.24 4.75
CA GLN A 192 7.10 -7.06 3.88
C GLN A 192 7.37 -8.55 4.05
N ALA A 193 8.62 -8.97 4.15
CA ALA A 193 8.99 -10.37 4.39
C ALA A 193 8.47 -10.87 5.74
N CYS A 194 8.66 -10.09 6.81
CA CYS A 194 8.15 -10.43 8.14
C CYS A 194 6.62 -10.57 8.14
N ILE A 195 5.92 -9.60 7.53
CA ILE A 195 4.46 -9.60 7.42
C ILE A 195 3.95 -10.77 6.57
N LEU A 196 4.60 -11.05 5.43
CA LEU A 196 4.28 -12.20 4.59
C LEU A 196 4.45 -13.53 5.35
N ILE A 197 5.57 -13.71 6.05
CA ILE A 197 5.82 -14.92 6.85
C ILE A 197 4.74 -15.08 7.93
N LEU A 198 4.42 -14.00 8.65
CA LEU A 198 3.37 -14.02 9.68
C LEU A 198 1.98 -14.32 9.09
N MET A 199 1.69 -13.92 7.87
CA MET A 199 0.44 -14.25 7.18
C MET A 199 0.38 -15.71 6.71
N LEU A 200 1.51 -16.28 6.28
CA LEU A 200 1.58 -17.65 5.77
C LEU A 200 1.42 -18.71 6.86
N ILE A 201 1.91 -18.46 8.08
CA ILE A 201 1.83 -19.41 9.21
C ILE A 201 0.39 -19.84 9.51
N PRO A 202 -0.54 -18.95 9.88
CA PRO A 202 -1.93 -19.32 10.17
C PRO A 202 -2.65 -19.87 8.93
N GLY A 203 -2.29 -19.40 7.73
CA GLY A 203 -2.83 -19.93 6.48
C GLY A 203 -2.46 -21.39 6.24
N TYR A 204 -1.22 -21.74 6.52
CA TYR A 204 -0.73 -23.10 6.42
C TYR A 204 -1.33 -24.02 7.49
N HIS A 205 -1.50 -23.51 8.72
CA HIS A 205 -2.20 -24.25 9.77
C HIS A 205 -3.66 -24.55 9.40
N ALA A 206 -4.38 -23.56 8.86
CA ALA A 206 -5.75 -23.73 8.40
C ALA A 206 -5.87 -24.74 7.24
N TYR A 207 -4.93 -24.71 6.29
CA TYR A 207 -4.85 -25.68 5.20
C TYR A 207 -4.65 -27.11 5.71
N ARG A 208 -3.70 -27.29 6.64
CA ARG A 208 -3.38 -28.62 7.20
C ARG A 208 -4.52 -29.18 8.05
N ALA A 209 -5.31 -28.33 8.70
CA ALA A 209 -6.44 -28.74 9.53
C ALA A 209 -7.68 -29.22 8.74
N GLY A 210 -7.59 -29.34 7.41
CA GLY A 210 -8.72 -29.74 6.56
C GLY A 210 -9.71 -28.61 6.32
N GLY A 211 -9.26 -27.35 6.41
CA GLY A 211 -10.08 -26.17 6.18
C GLY A 211 -10.72 -26.17 4.79
N ASP A 212 -11.95 -25.64 4.72
CA ASP A 212 -12.73 -25.57 3.49
C ASP A 212 -11.94 -24.92 2.36
N SER A 213 -11.78 -25.66 1.25
CA SER A 213 -10.88 -25.31 0.15
C SER A 213 -11.17 -23.92 -0.44
N ALA A 214 -12.43 -23.46 -0.34
CA ALA A 214 -12.88 -22.14 -0.79
C ALA A 214 -12.38 -21.00 0.10
N LEU A 215 -12.45 -21.14 1.43
CA LEU A 215 -12.02 -20.10 2.38
C LEU A 215 -10.50 -19.92 2.36
N TYR A 216 -9.76 -21.02 2.24
CA TYR A 216 -8.30 -21.02 2.06
C TYR A 216 -7.88 -20.35 0.74
N ASN A 217 -8.53 -20.70 -0.39
CA ASN A 217 -8.22 -20.10 -1.69
C ASN A 217 -8.43 -18.57 -1.68
N THR A 218 -9.55 -18.10 -1.13
CA THR A 218 -9.91 -16.69 -1.25
C THR A 218 -9.21 -15.78 -0.24
N ILE A 219 -8.94 -16.24 0.99
CA ILE A 219 -8.35 -15.36 2.02
C ILE A 219 -6.83 -15.45 2.01
N TYR A 220 -6.29 -16.67 1.91
CA TYR A 220 -4.85 -16.91 2.06
C TYR A 220 -4.11 -16.95 0.74
N ARG A 221 -4.62 -17.65 -0.28
CA ARG A 221 -3.95 -17.63 -1.60
C ARG A 221 -4.11 -16.27 -2.27
N ASP A 222 -5.33 -15.77 -2.43
CA ASP A 222 -5.51 -14.46 -3.08
C ASP A 222 -4.95 -13.32 -2.22
N GLY A 223 -5.12 -13.40 -0.90
CA GLY A 223 -4.64 -12.36 0.03
C GLY A 223 -3.13 -12.28 0.22
N SER A 224 -2.38 -13.39 0.05
CA SER A 224 -0.92 -13.42 0.25
C SER A 224 -0.14 -13.02 -1.00
N ILE A 225 -0.71 -13.25 -2.19
CA ILE A 225 -0.11 -12.89 -3.48
C ILE A 225 0.20 -11.38 -3.56
N TYR A 226 -0.64 -10.54 -2.94
CA TYR A 226 -0.40 -9.09 -2.87
C TYR A 226 0.94 -8.75 -2.21
N TYR A 227 1.28 -9.40 -1.09
CA TYR A 227 2.55 -9.17 -0.40
C TYR A 227 3.75 -9.66 -1.23
N LEU A 228 3.59 -10.75 -1.98
CA LEU A 228 4.63 -11.23 -2.90
C LEU A 228 4.91 -10.22 -4.01
N TYR A 229 3.88 -9.58 -4.58
CA TYR A 229 4.07 -8.53 -5.57
C TYR A 229 4.79 -7.31 -5.00
N LEU A 230 4.45 -6.88 -3.77
CA LEU A 230 5.15 -5.78 -3.11
C LEU A 230 6.62 -6.11 -2.85
N PHE A 231 6.89 -7.31 -2.33
CA PHE A 231 8.25 -7.81 -2.12
C PHE A 231 9.07 -7.84 -3.41
N ALA A 232 8.47 -8.30 -4.50
CA ALA A 232 9.12 -8.33 -5.82
C ALA A 232 9.42 -6.91 -6.34
N LEU A 233 8.48 -5.97 -6.18
CA LEU A 233 8.68 -4.57 -6.58
C LEU A 233 9.79 -3.89 -5.77
N SER A 234 9.82 -4.07 -4.45
CA SER A 234 10.90 -3.54 -3.61
C SER A 234 12.26 -4.15 -4.00
N THR A 235 12.29 -5.44 -4.36
CA THR A 235 13.50 -6.09 -4.89
C THR A 235 13.95 -5.48 -6.22
N ILE A 236 13.02 -5.19 -7.14
CA ILE A 236 13.33 -4.53 -8.42
C ILE A 236 13.91 -3.13 -8.17
N ASN A 237 13.32 -2.34 -7.26
CA ASN A 237 13.86 -1.03 -6.91
C ASN A 237 15.29 -1.11 -6.36
N ILE A 238 15.61 -2.09 -5.51
CA ILE A 238 16.97 -2.33 -5.02
C ILE A 238 17.93 -2.63 -6.19
N ILE A 239 17.55 -3.54 -7.09
CA ILE A 239 18.38 -3.92 -8.25
C ILE A 239 18.63 -2.70 -9.13
N VAL A 240 17.59 -1.92 -9.43
CA VAL A 240 17.69 -0.72 -10.27
C VAL A 240 18.65 0.30 -9.69
N ILE A 241 18.55 0.63 -8.41
CA ILE A 241 19.42 1.60 -7.75
C ILE A 241 20.89 1.12 -7.69
N ARG A 242 21.12 -0.18 -7.60
CA ARG A 242 22.47 -0.74 -7.48
C ARG A 242 23.16 -0.95 -8.82
N VAL A 243 22.41 -1.33 -9.84
CA VAL A 243 22.94 -1.71 -11.16
C VAL A 243 22.96 -0.55 -12.14
N LEU A 244 21.92 0.28 -12.17
CA LEU A 244 21.85 1.38 -13.15
C LEU A 244 22.73 2.57 -12.73
N PRO A 245 23.12 3.44 -13.69
CA PRO A 245 23.80 4.70 -13.42
C PRO A 245 22.97 5.64 -12.54
N HIS A 246 23.62 6.69 -12.03
CA HIS A 246 22.94 7.71 -11.24
C HIS A 246 21.82 8.40 -12.03
N GLY A 247 20.73 8.73 -11.35
CA GLY A 247 19.52 9.36 -11.88
C GLY A 247 18.40 8.39 -12.29
N TYR A 248 18.61 7.07 -12.22
CA TYR A 248 17.57 6.06 -12.42
C TYR A 248 16.95 5.58 -11.09
N GLU A 249 17.32 6.16 -9.96
CA GLU A 249 16.93 5.68 -8.63
C GLU A 249 15.42 5.72 -8.40
N ASN A 250 14.72 6.65 -9.08
CA ASN A 250 13.27 6.82 -8.97
C ASN A 250 12.47 6.03 -10.03
N LEU A 251 13.13 5.29 -10.94
CA LEU A 251 12.49 4.72 -12.13
C LEU A 251 11.28 3.82 -11.81
N PHE A 252 11.37 2.99 -10.77
CA PHE A 252 10.30 2.10 -10.32
C PHE A 252 9.61 2.58 -9.04
N THR A 253 10.01 3.72 -8.49
CA THR A 253 9.47 4.26 -7.24
C THR A 253 8.01 4.69 -7.40
N GLY A 254 7.67 5.36 -8.51
CA GLY A 254 6.28 5.73 -8.83
C GLY A 254 5.39 4.50 -9.03
N ILE A 255 5.88 3.49 -9.75
CA ILE A 255 5.15 2.22 -9.96
C ILE A 255 4.90 1.54 -8.62
N GLU A 256 5.93 1.35 -7.80
CA GLU A 256 5.78 0.72 -6.49
C GLU A 256 4.78 1.50 -5.63
N ARG A 257 4.87 2.83 -5.56
CA ARG A 257 3.94 3.68 -4.81
C ARG A 257 2.48 3.47 -5.24
N CYS A 258 2.21 3.55 -6.54
CA CYS A 258 0.87 3.39 -7.11
C CYS A 258 0.33 1.97 -6.88
N VAL A 259 1.12 0.95 -7.21
CA VAL A 259 0.73 -0.45 -7.04
C VAL A 259 0.51 -0.77 -5.57
N HIS A 260 1.32 -0.24 -4.65
CA HIS A 260 1.14 -0.44 -3.22
C HIS A 260 -0.22 0.06 -2.74
N SER A 261 -0.62 1.27 -3.15
CA SER A 261 -1.96 1.81 -2.86
C SER A 261 -3.06 0.96 -3.51
N MET A 262 -2.89 0.50 -4.75
CA MET A 262 -3.87 -0.36 -5.42
C MET A 262 -4.08 -1.69 -4.69
N LEU A 263 -2.99 -2.39 -4.38
CA LEU A 263 -3.04 -3.72 -3.76
C LEU A 263 -3.60 -3.65 -2.33
N SER A 264 -3.17 -2.68 -1.52
CA SER A 264 -3.71 -2.49 -0.16
C SER A 264 -5.23 -2.22 -0.20
N SER A 265 -5.69 -1.43 -1.17
CA SER A 265 -7.10 -1.08 -1.34
C SER A 265 -7.93 -2.27 -1.80
N ARG A 266 -7.47 -3.00 -2.83
CA ARG A 266 -8.15 -4.19 -3.36
C ARG A 266 -8.32 -5.27 -2.32
N VAL A 267 -7.28 -5.53 -1.53
CA VAL A 267 -7.34 -6.49 -0.42
C VAL A 267 -8.47 -6.15 0.54
N LEU A 268 -8.57 -4.89 0.98
CA LEU A 268 -9.62 -4.46 1.90
C LEU A 268 -11.02 -4.52 1.27
N LEU A 269 -11.16 -4.06 0.03
CA LEU A 269 -12.44 -4.10 -0.68
C LEU A 269 -12.92 -5.54 -0.89
N HIS A 270 -12.04 -6.46 -1.26
CA HIS A 270 -12.37 -7.87 -1.43
C HIS A 270 -12.78 -8.50 -0.09
N ILE A 271 -12.06 -8.22 1.00
CA ILE A 271 -12.45 -8.73 2.32
C ILE A 271 -13.83 -8.23 2.72
N ARG A 272 -14.12 -6.93 2.56
CA ARG A 272 -15.43 -6.35 2.89
C ARG A 272 -16.55 -6.90 2.01
N SER A 273 -16.28 -7.12 0.71
CA SER A 273 -17.28 -7.69 -0.20
C SER A 273 -17.62 -9.14 0.17
N HIS A 274 -16.63 -9.93 0.60
CA HIS A 274 -16.83 -11.28 1.09
C HIS A 274 -17.57 -11.30 2.44
N ALA A 275 -17.21 -10.41 3.37
CA ALA A 275 -17.90 -10.29 4.66
C ALA A 275 -19.39 -9.97 4.48
N ARG A 276 -19.71 -8.96 3.64
CA ARG A 276 -21.09 -8.58 3.32
C ARG A 276 -21.89 -9.72 2.69
N ARG A 277 -21.27 -10.57 1.86
CA ARG A 277 -21.94 -11.75 1.29
C ARG A 277 -22.24 -12.83 2.33
N GLN A 278 -21.43 -12.93 3.39
CA GLN A 278 -21.64 -13.90 4.47
C GLN A 278 -22.65 -13.43 5.52
N GLU A 279 -22.82 -12.12 5.72
CA GLU A 279 -23.86 -11.54 6.59
C GLU A 279 -25.28 -11.92 6.15
N PHE A 280 -25.51 -12.12 4.85
CA PHE A 280 -26.76 -12.68 4.33
C PHE A 280 -26.90 -14.20 4.57
N GLY A 281 -25.93 -14.86 5.24
CA GLY A 281 -25.79 -16.33 5.29
C GLY A 281 -25.60 -17.01 6.67
N ALA A 282 -24.71 -16.57 7.58
CA ALA A 282 -24.39 -17.27 8.87
C ALA A 282 -23.26 -16.57 9.68
N PRO A 283 -22.98 -16.92 10.97
CA PRO A 283 -22.48 -15.99 11.99
C PRO A 283 -20.97 -15.66 11.98
N HIS A 284 -20.71 -14.47 12.53
CA HIS A 284 -19.51 -13.61 12.55
C HIS A 284 -18.12 -14.21 12.74
N TRP A 285 -17.22 -13.88 11.81
CA TRP A 285 -15.77 -13.80 12.04
C TRP A 285 -15.11 -12.51 11.49
N ALA A 286 -15.84 -11.70 10.70
CA ALA A 286 -15.28 -10.54 9.99
C ALA A 286 -15.32 -9.19 10.74
N ASP A 287 -15.99 -9.10 11.90
CA ASP A 287 -16.05 -7.87 12.73
C ASP A 287 -14.69 -7.42 13.25
N GLY A 288 -13.70 -8.30 13.16
CA GLY A 288 -12.33 -8.03 13.59
C GLY A 288 -11.66 -6.83 12.89
N VAL A 289 -12.05 -6.56 11.64
CA VAL A 289 -11.37 -5.61 10.74
C VAL A 289 -12.20 -4.35 10.49
N THR A 290 -13.53 -4.42 10.61
CA THR A 290 -14.43 -3.29 10.31
C THR A 290 -14.87 -2.53 11.54
N ASP A 291 -14.94 -3.14 12.72
CA ASP A 291 -15.41 -2.48 13.93
C ASP A 291 -14.34 -2.57 15.02
N LEU A 292 -13.60 -1.47 15.16
CA LEU A 292 -12.90 -1.14 16.40
C LEU A 292 -13.89 -0.36 17.26
N PRO A 293 -14.67 -1.02 18.15
CA PRO A 293 -15.43 -0.29 19.14
C PRO A 293 -14.42 0.43 20.03
N PHE A 294 -14.49 1.76 20.07
CA PHE A 294 -13.97 2.50 21.20
C PHE A 294 -14.81 2.07 22.40
N SER A 295 -14.14 1.64 23.46
CA SER A 295 -14.76 1.53 24.77
C SER A 295 -15.17 2.94 25.19
N GLU A 296 -16.41 3.34 24.88
CA GLU A 296 -17.11 4.30 25.71
C GLU A 296 -17.38 3.58 27.04
N ASP A 297 -16.71 4.06 28.09
CA ASP A 297 -17.00 3.67 29.45
C ASP A 297 -18.50 3.84 29.70
N SER A 298 -19.17 2.72 29.99
CA SER A 298 -20.57 2.69 30.33
C SER A 298 -20.78 3.31 31.71
N ASP A 299 -21.35 4.52 31.72
CA ASP A 299 -22.02 5.08 32.90
C ASP A 299 -23.21 4.18 33.29
N PRO A 300 -23.25 3.57 34.49
CA PRO A 300 -24.38 2.76 34.91
C PRO A 300 -25.32 3.61 35.77
N SER A 301 -26.19 4.41 35.13
CA SER A 301 -27.32 5.00 35.86
C SER A 301 -28.49 5.40 34.95
N SER A 302 -29.43 4.48 34.71
CA SER A 302 -30.85 4.79 34.84
C SER A 302 -31.68 3.51 34.82
N SER A 303 -32.03 3.06 36.02
CA SER A 303 -33.17 2.19 36.27
C SER A 303 -34.48 2.86 35.85
N SER A 304 -35.27 2.23 34.99
CA SER A 304 -36.72 2.31 35.09
C SER A 304 -37.35 1.00 34.66
N ALA A 305 -37.85 0.27 35.66
CA ALA A 305 -38.75 -0.85 35.48
C ALA A 305 -40.03 -0.39 34.78
N ARG A 306 -40.50 -1.16 33.80
CA ARG A 306 -41.94 -1.23 33.49
C ARG A 306 -42.28 -2.65 33.06
N PHE A 307 -42.95 -3.34 33.99
CA PHE A 307 -43.76 -4.51 33.77
C PHE A 307 -44.91 -4.13 32.83
N ASP A 308 -45.18 -4.92 31.81
CA ASP A 308 -46.54 -5.12 31.28
C ASP A 308 -46.60 -6.50 30.58
N THR A 309 -47.39 -7.37 31.18
CA THR A 309 -47.91 -8.62 30.62
C THR A 309 -49.01 -8.34 29.60
N VAL A 310 -49.06 -9.08 28.48
CA VAL A 310 -50.23 -9.86 27.98
C VAL A 310 -50.07 -10.22 26.47
N SER A 311 -50.52 -11.44 26.16
CA SER A 311 -50.95 -12.04 24.87
C SER A 311 -49.92 -12.36 23.77
N GLY A 312 -49.45 -13.62 23.80
CA GLY A 312 -49.87 -14.67 22.87
C GLY A 312 -49.64 -14.51 21.37
N GLN A 313 -48.63 -15.21 20.84
CA GLN A 313 -48.79 -15.96 19.58
C GLN A 313 -47.76 -17.09 19.43
N SER A 314 -48.31 -18.27 19.16
CA SER A 314 -47.66 -19.55 18.83
C SER A 314 -46.82 -19.45 17.55
N TYR A 315 -45.66 -20.13 17.47
CA TYR A 315 -45.46 -21.32 16.60
C TYR A 315 -44.00 -21.86 16.63
N ARG A 316 -43.92 -23.14 17.03
CA ARG A 316 -43.04 -24.25 16.57
C ARG A 316 -41.51 -24.07 16.51
N SER A 317 -40.87 -24.66 17.52
CA SER A 317 -39.52 -25.23 17.49
C SER A 317 -39.40 -26.42 16.51
N ILE A 318 -38.42 -26.35 15.59
CA ILE A 318 -37.95 -27.50 14.81
C ILE A 318 -36.68 -28.03 15.50
N VAL A 319 -36.81 -29.23 16.07
CA VAL A 319 -35.71 -30.04 16.61
C VAL A 319 -35.20 -30.92 15.47
N ILE A 320 -33.96 -30.74 15.03
CA ILE A 320 -33.30 -31.67 14.08
C ILE A 320 -32.54 -32.72 14.90
N GLN A 321 -33.00 -33.95 14.78
CA GLN A 321 -32.41 -35.17 15.37
C GLN A 321 -30.99 -35.43 14.85
N ARG A 322 -30.12 -35.79 15.78
CA ARG A 322 -28.74 -36.22 15.58
C ARG A 322 -28.73 -37.72 15.26
N THR A 323 -28.50 -38.10 14.01
CA THR A 323 -28.35 -39.52 13.63
C THR A 323 -26.94 -39.99 13.99
N GLN A 324 -26.85 -40.87 14.99
CA GLN A 324 -25.65 -41.67 15.24
C GLN A 324 -25.60 -42.82 14.23
N VAL A 325 -24.50 -42.96 13.50
CA VAL A 325 -24.18 -44.18 12.74
C VAL A 325 -23.26 -45.01 13.62
N THR A 326 -23.82 -46.04 14.24
CA THR A 326 -23.10 -47.14 14.88
C THR A 326 -22.56 -48.08 13.80
N SER A 327 -21.26 -48.34 13.89
CA SER A 327 -20.54 -49.39 13.20
C SER A 327 -21.05 -50.77 13.63
N GLU A 328 -21.35 -51.65 12.67
CA GLU A 328 -21.43 -53.08 12.90
C GLU A 328 -20.62 -53.82 11.82
N LYS A 329 -19.89 -54.83 12.30
CA LYS A 329 -18.90 -55.68 11.63
C LYS A 329 -19.57 -56.94 11.03
N VAL A 330 -18.73 -57.74 10.35
CA VAL A 330 -18.84 -59.22 10.13
C VAL A 330 -19.67 -59.54 8.86
N ILE A 331 -19.20 -60.22 7.79
CA ILE A 331 -18.12 -61.21 7.52
C ILE A 331 -17.45 -60.84 6.19
#